data_AF-I3VPF3-F1
#
_entry.id   AF-I3VPF3-F1
#
_cell.length_a   1.000
_cell.length_b   1.000
_cell.length_c   1.000
_cell.angle_alpha   90.00
_cell.angle_beta   90.00
_cell.angle_gamma   90.00
#
_symmetry.space_group_name_H-M   'P 1'
#
loop_
_entity.id
_entity.type
_entity.pdbx_description
1 polymer ?
#
loop_
_entity_poly.entity_id
_entity_poly.type
_entity_poly.pdbx_seq_one_letter_code
_entity_poly.pdbx_strand_id
1 'polypeptide(L)'
;MKFWAILLIALVVVHCVFASGKQYSECSKKGGRHQISDLCKSGSTNCNNNYCKEKCRVENPKPKCGDGKSGTEDKNTCYCN
;
A
#
# COMPACT_ATOMS: atom_id res chain seq x y z
N MET A 1 -18.72 -8.73 -39.00
CA MET A 1 -19.53 -8.38 -37.81
C MET A 1 -18.93 -8.87 -36.48
N LYS A 2 -18.42 -10.11 -36.36
CA LYS A 2 -17.94 -10.68 -35.08
C LYS A 2 -16.56 -10.20 -34.59
N PHE A 3 -15.68 -9.75 -35.47
CA PHE A 3 -14.33 -9.27 -35.10
C PHE A 3 -14.35 -7.98 -34.25
N TRP A 4 -15.30 -7.08 -34.52
CA TRP A 4 -15.45 -5.83 -33.77
C TRP A 4 -15.88 -6.08 -32.32
N ALA A 5 -16.69 -7.11 -32.06
CA ALA A 5 -17.10 -7.47 -30.71
C ALA A 5 -15.91 -8.00 -29.88
N ILE A 6 -15.05 -8.81 -30.50
CA ILE A 6 -13.85 -9.37 -29.83
C ILE A 6 -12.84 -8.24 -29.51
N LEU A 7 -12.66 -7.29 -30.42
CA LEU A 7 -11.79 -6.12 -30.22
C LEU A 7 -12.29 -5.24 -29.06
N LEU A 8 -13.61 -5.02 -28.97
CA LEU A 8 -14.20 -4.23 -27.88
C LEU A 8 -14.04 -4.93 -26.52
N ILE A 9 -14.25 -6.24 -26.46
CA ILE A 9 -14.06 -7.00 -25.22
C ILE A 9 -12.59 -6.94 -24.78
N ALA A 10 -11.64 -7.10 -25.70
CA ALA A 10 -10.22 -7.01 -25.38
C ALA A 10 -9.84 -5.62 -24.84
N LEU A 11 -10.35 -4.53 -25.45
CA LEU A 11 -10.11 -3.16 -24.99
C LEU A 11 -10.68 -2.90 -23.59
N VAL A 12 -11.88 -3.41 -23.28
CA VAL A 12 -12.50 -3.29 -21.95
C VAL A 12 -11.68 -4.03 -20.90
N VAL A 13 -11.22 -5.25 -21.17
CA VAL A 13 -10.39 -6.02 -20.23
C VAL A 13 -9.06 -5.31 -19.96
N VAL A 14 -8.41 -4.77 -20.99
CA VAL A 14 -7.18 -3.97 -20.84
C VAL A 14 -7.43 -2.73 -19.97
N HIS A 15 -8.52 -2.00 -20.20
CA HIS A 15 -8.87 -0.84 -19.37
C HIS A 15 -9.20 -1.22 -17.92
N CYS A 16 -9.87 -2.35 -17.67
CA CYS A 16 -10.19 -2.82 -16.31
C CYS A 16 -8.93 -3.26 -15.54
N VAL A 17 -7.97 -3.91 -16.21
CA VAL A 17 -6.69 -4.31 -15.60
C VAL A 17 -5.81 -3.08 -15.31
N PHE A 18 -5.75 -2.11 -16.23
CA PHE A 18 -4.99 -0.88 -16.01
C PHE A 18 -5.64 0.06 -14.97
N ALA A 19 -6.98 0.10 -14.86
CA ALA A 19 -7.66 0.88 -13.84
C ALA A 19 -7.46 0.34 -12.41
N SER A 20 -7.19 -0.96 -12.28
CA SER A 20 -6.84 -1.60 -11.01
C SER A 20 -5.39 -1.31 -10.58
N GLY A 21 -4.60 -0.66 -11.45
CA GLY A 21 -3.25 -0.17 -11.18
C GLY A 21 -3.20 1.11 -10.33
N LYS A 22 -4.31 1.54 -9.72
CA LYS A 22 -4.22 2.48 -8.59
C LYS A 22 -3.62 1.74 -7.40
N GLN A 23 -2.29 1.68 -7.40
CA GLN A 23 -1.48 1.45 -6.23
C GLN A 23 -1.94 2.40 -5.11
N TYR A 24 -2.88 1.94 -4.29
CA TYR A 24 -3.02 2.34 -2.88
C TYR A 24 -1.86 1.77 -2.05
N SER A 25 -0.70 1.51 -2.69
CA SER A 25 0.38 0.64 -2.22
C SER A 25 1.28 1.30 -1.18
N GLU A 26 0.76 2.30 -0.47
CA GLU A 26 1.43 2.75 0.73
C GLU A 26 0.93 1.93 1.90
N CYS A 27 -0.38 1.81 2.15
CA CYS A 27 -0.84 1.04 3.31
C CYS A 27 -1.24 -0.41 2.98
N SER A 28 -0.51 -1.37 3.55
CA SER A 28 -0.81 -2.80 3.54
C SER A 28 -1.21 -3.28 4.94
N LYS A 29 -2.09 -4.27 5.05
CA LYS A 29 -2.51 -4.83 6.35
C LYS A 29 -2.01 -6.26 6.50
N LYS A 30 -1.13 -6.53 7.47
CA LYS A 30 -0.56 -7.86 7.75
C LYS A 30 -0.76 -8.21 9.21
N GLY A 31 -1.34 -9.38 9.50
CA GLY A 31 -1.57 -9.84 10.87
C GLY A 31 -2.40 -8.88 11.74
N GLY A 32 -3.36 -8.16 11.14
CA GLY A 32 -4.20 -7.17 11.83
C GLY A 32 -3.59 -5.77 11.97
N ARG A 33 -2.33 -5.59 11.57
CA ARG A 33 -1.59 -4.32 11.69
C ARG A 33 -1.50 -3.61 10.34
N HIS A 34 -1.62 -2.29 10.34
CA HIS A 34 -1.38 -1.48 9.15
C HIS A 34 0.11 -1.20 9.02
N GLN A 35 0.66 -1.33 7.82
CA GLN A 35 2.07 -1.17 7.55
C GLN A 35 2.30 -0.50 6.20
N ILE A 36 3.31 0.37 6.12
CA ILE A 36 3.69 1.10 4.92
C ILE A 36 5.14 0.78 4.57
N SER A 37 5.32 0.05 3.47
CA SER A 37 6.64 -0.36 3.00
C SER A 37 7.43 0.83 2.44
N ASP A 38 8.75 0.73 2.50
CA ASP A 38 9.73 1.74 2.05
C ASP A 38 9.68 3.11 2.77
N LEU A 39 8.78 3.31 3.73
CA LEU A 39 8.64 4.60 4.43
C LEU A 39 9.78 4.90 5.41
N CYS A 40 10.49 3.87 5.88
CA CYS A 40 11.61 3.98 6.82
C CYS A 40 12.98 3.77 6.15
N LYS A 41 13.01 3.73 4.81
CA LYS A 41 14.25 3.49 4.06
C LYS A 41 15.16 4.71 4.16
N SER A 42 16.43 4.48 4.50
CA SER A 42 17.50 5.48 4.46
C SER A 42 17.25 6.76 5.27
N GLY A 43 16.80 6.62 6.53
CA GLY A 43 16.68 7.76 7.45
C GLY A 43 15.50 8.70 7.18
N SER A 44 14.57 8.30 6.31
CA SER A 44 13.37 9.08 6.03
C SER A 44 12.43 9.05 7.24
N THR A 45 12.23 10.20 7.89
CA THR A 45 11.32 10.40 9.03
C THR A 45 9.84 10.46 8.60
N ASN A 46 9.49 9.80 7.50
CA ASN A 46 8.15 9.86 6.91
C ASN A 46 7.14 8.97 7.65
N CYS A 47 7.62 8.07 8.53
CA CYS A 47 6.79 7.31 9.45
C CYS A 47 6.24 8.18 10.57
N ASN A 48 5.16 8.91 10.28
CA ASN A 48 4.51 9.82 11.23
C ASN A 48 2.99 9.57 11.33
N ASN A 49 2.36 10.19 12.32
CA ASN A 49 0.93 10.01 12.60
C ASN A 49 0.04 10.45 11.43
N ASN A 50 0.37 11.57 10.79
CA ASN A 50 -0.42 12.10 9.68
C ASN A 50 -0.38 11.17 8.47
N TYR A 51 0.79 10.61 8.16
CA TYR A 51 0.98 9.69 7.05
C TYR A 51 0.20 8.40 7.29
N CYS A 52 0.26 7.85 8.49
CA CYS A 52 -0.56 6.71 8.88
C CYS A 52 -2.07 7.03 8.87
N LYS A 53 -2.49 8.23 9.31
CA LYS A 53 -3.90 8.65 9.25
C LYS A 53 -4.39 8.80 7.81
N GLU A 54 -3.60 9.43 6.95
CA GLU A 54 -3.98 9.72 5.57
C GLU A 54 -3.97 8.45 4.70
N LYS A 55 -2.91 7.64 4.82
CA LYS A 55 -2.71 6.44 3.99
C LYS A 55 -3.42 5.21 4.53
N CYS A 56 -3.43 5.02 5.85
CA CYS A 56 -4.04 3.84 6.48
C CYS A 56 -5.40 4.11 7.13
N ARG A 57 -5.86 5.37 7.21
CA ARG A 57 -7.13 5.75 7.86
C ARG A 57 -7.28 5.19 9.27
N VAL A 58 -6.17 5.08 10.00
CA VAL A 58 -6.13 4.62 11.39
C VAL A 58 -6.43 5.79 12.32
N GLU A 59 -7.32 5.60 13.26
CA GLU A 59 -7.61 6.58 14.29
C GLU A 59 -6.56 6.46 15.41
N ASN A 60 -5.72 7.50 15.58
CA ASN A 60 -4.58 7.52 16.51
C ASN A 60 -3.50 6.42 16.28
N PRO A 61 -2.87 6.40 15.09
CA PRO A 61 -1.79 5.47 14.84
C PRO A 61 -0.58 5.77 15.73
N LYS A 62 0.11 4.71 16.14
CA LYS A 62 1.44 4.70 16.76
C LYS A 62 2.45 4.25 15.69
N PRO A 63 2.86 5.16 14.78
CA PRO A 63 3.84 4.88 13.74
C PRO A 63 5.14 4.44 14.38
N LYS A 64 5.67 3.31 13.91
CA LYS A 64 7.00 2.86 14.31
C LYS A 64 7.67 2.17 13.14
N CYS A 65 8.91 2.53 12.86
CA CYS A 65 9.72 1.80 11.90
C CYS A 65 10.06 0.40 12.40
N GLY A 66 10.24 -0.54 11.47
CA GLY A 66 10.69 -1.87 11.83
C GLY A 66 12.05 -1.86 12.49
N ASP A 67 12.22 -2.71 13.49
CA ASP A 67 13.47 -2.81 14.25
C ASP A 67 14.21 -4.14 13.97
N GLY A 68 13.65 -5.03 13.15
CA GLY A 68 14.17 -6.40 12.97
C GLY A 68 13.71 -7.36 14.07
N LYS A 69 12.71 -6.98 14.88
CA LYS A 69 12.12 -7.84 15.91
C LYS A 69 10.93 -8.62 15.35
N SER A 70 10.57 -9.73 15.99
CA SER A 70 9.41 -10.53 15.57
C SER A 70 8.14 -9.66 15.51
N GLY A 71 7.50 -9.61 14.34
CA GLY A 71 6.35 -8.74 14.05
C GLY A 71 6.67 -7.32 13.56
N THR A 72 7.95 -6.93 13.53
CA THR A 72 8.48 -5.71 12.88
C THR A 72 9.84 -5.97 12.21
N GLU A 73 9.93 -7.08 11.47
CA GLU A 73 11.17 -7.60 10.88
C GLU A 73 11.73 -6.68 9.78
N ASP A 74 10.83 -6.13 8.97
CA ASP A 74 11.18 -5.21 7.89
C ASP A 74 11.51 -3.81 8.42
N LYS A 75 12.81 -3.50 8.51
CA LYS A 75 13.31 -2.19 8.97
C LYS A 75 12.90 -1.02 8.07
N ASN A 76 12.62 -1.30 6.80
CA ASN A 76 12.19 -0.29 5.83
C ASN A 76 10.68 -0.01 5.89
N THR A 77 9.93 -0.78 6.69
CA THR A 77 8.47 -0.67 6.80
C THR A 77 8.08 0.13 8.03
N CYS A 78 7.14 1.06 7.86
CA CYS A 78 6.50 1.80 8.93
C CYS A 78 5.23 1.08 9.39
N TYR A 79 5.12 0.75 10.65
CA TYR A 79 3.97 0.08 11.24
C TYR A 79 3.06 1.13 11.89
N CYS A 80 1.84 1.26 11.39
CA CYS A 80 0.82 2.25 11.77
C CYS A 80 -0.25 1.60 12.67
N ASN A 81 0.13 1.21 13.89
CA ASN A 81 -0.73 0.43 14.79
C ASN A 81 -1.65 1.27 15.67
#